data_AF-A0A382W207-F1
#
_entry.id   AF-A0A382W207-F1
#
_cell.length_a   1.000
_cell.length_b   1.000
_cell.length_c   1.000
_cell.angle_alpha   90.00
_cell.angle_beta   90.00
_cell.angle_gamma   90.00
#
_symmetry.space_group_name_H-M   'P 1'
#
loop_
_entity.id
_entity.type
_entity.pdbx_description
1 polymer ?
#
loop_
_entity_poly.entity_id
_entity_poly.type
_entity_poly.pdbx_seq_one_letter_code
_entity_poly.pdbx_strand_id
1 'polypeptide(L)' 'KIELMGSAFLQEKKIQGSMMGSNRFRADMPRFVDFYLAGKLHLDEMVSKRIKLEDINQAFVDMKSGSVARSVIMVDS' A
#
# COMPACT_ATOMS: atom_id res chain seq x y z
N LYS A 1 -17.97 -3.14 19.77
CA LYS A 1 -18.65 -1.83 19.96
C LYS A 1 -17.56 -0.76 19.97
N ILE A 2 -17.72 0.32 19.20
CA ILE A 2 -16.75 1.43 19.21
C ILE A 2 -17.33 2.51 20.13
N GLU A 3 -16.53 2.98 21.08
CA GLU A 3 -16.91 4.07 22.00
C GLU A 3 -16.06 5.29 21.68
N LEU A 4 -16.71 6.42 21.47
CA LEU A 4 -16.11 7.65 20.96
C LEU A 4 -16.61 8.82 21.78
N MET A 5 -15.74 9.78 22.02
CA MET A 5 -16.09 10.97 22.77
C MET A 5 -17.01 11.87 21.93
N GLY A 6 -18.30 11.93 22.27
CA GLY A 6 -19.31 12.69 21.52
C GLY A 6 -18.95 14.17 21.32
N SER A 7 -18.25 14.78 22.29
CA SER A 7 -17.78 16.16 22.23
C SER A 7 -16.78 16.41 21.08
N ALA A 8 -16.06 15.40 20.61
CA ALA A 8 -15.13 15.53 19.49
C ALA A 8 -15.84 15.94 18.18
N PHE A 9 -17.10 15.52 17.99
CA PHE A 9 -17.89 15.82 16.80
C PHE A 9 -18.43 17.25 16.77
N LEU A 10 -18.51 17.92 17.94
CA LEU A 10 -18.85 19.35 18.02
C LEU A 10 -17.74 20.25 17.43
N GLN A 11 -16.52 19.72 17.30
CA GLN A 11 -15.37 20.37 16.66
C GLN A 11 -15.14 19.88 15.22
N GLU A 12 -16.20 19.42 14.55
CA GLU A 12 -16.17 18.96 13.15
C GLU A 12 -15.24 17.78 12.86
N LYS A 13 -14.79 17.04 13.90
CA LYS A 13 -14.05 15.79 13.71
C LYS A 13 -15.01 14.74 13.15
N LYS A 14 -14.55 13.97 12.17
CA LYS A 14 -15.32 12.90 11.53
C LYS A 14 -14.60 11.57 11.60
N ILE A 15 -15.38 10.49 11.60
CA ILE A 15 -14.87 9.14 11.37
C ILE A 15 -15.29 8.74 9.97
N GLN A 16 -14.30 8.35 9.17
CA GLN A 16 -14.50 7.96 7.80
C GLN A 16 -13.82 6.62 7.59
N GLY A 17 -14.60 5.61 7.21
CA GLY A 17 -14.04 4.36 6.71
C GLY A 17 -13.29 4.64 5.40
N SER A 18 -12.19 3.92 5.19
CA SER A 18 -11.43 4.00 3.94
C SER A 18 -11.16 2.57 3.47
N MET A 19 -11.64 2.27 2.27
CA MET A 19 -11.34 1.01 1.60
C MET A 19 -10.48 1.35 0.38
N MET A 20 -9.32 0.70 0.25
CA MET A 20 -8.35 0.96 -0.83
C MET A 20 -7.96 2.45 -0.97
N GLY A 21 -7.87 3.19 0.14
CA GLY A 21 -7.59 4.63 0.11
C GLY A 21 -8.75 5.49 -0.36
N SER A 22 -9.98 4.96 -0.34
CA SER A 22 -11.20 5.61 -0.86
C SER A 22 -11.12 5.94 -2.35
N ASN A 23 -10.34 5.17 -3.12
CA ASN A 23 -10.14 5.41 -4.54
C ASN A 23 -11.30 4.88 -5.41
N ARG A 24 -11.45 5.49 -6.58
CA ARG A 24 -12.28 5.00 -7.68
C ARG A 24 -11.37 4.31 -8.68
N PHE A 25 -11.09 3.03 -8.46
CA PHE A 25 -10.05 2.26 -9.16
C PHE A 25 -9.88 2.61 -10.66
N ARG A 26 -10.95 2.51 -11.47
CA ARG A 26 -10.87 2.77 -12.93
C ARG A 26 -10.48 4.20 -13.31
N ALA A 27 -10.83 5.18 -12.47
CA ALA A 27 -10.56 6.60 -12.73
C ALA A 27 -9.24 7.05 -12.10
N ASP A 28 -8.91 6.56 -10.90
CA ASP A 28 -7.72 6.96 -10.17
C ASP A 28 -6.45 6.22 -10.61
N MET A 29 -6.56 4.98 -11.10
CA MET A 29 -5.39 4.19 -11.48
C MET A 29 -4.54 4.85 -12.58
N PRO A 30 -5.12 5.37 -13.69
CA PRO A 30 -4.32 6.10 -14.69
C PRO A 30 -3.58 7.30 -14.07
N ARG A 31 -4.25 8.05 -13.19
CA ARG A 31 -3.67 9.21 -12.51
C ARG A 31 -2.50 8.83 -11.59
N PHE A 32 -2.59 7.70 -10.89
CA PHE A 32 -1.47 7.22 -10.07
C PHE A 32 -0.28 6.78 -10.92
N VAL A 33 -0.50 6.20 -12.10
CA VAL A 33 0.58 5.90 -13.05
C VAL A 33 1.24 7.19 -13.53
N ASP A 34 0.44 8.21 -13.90
CA ASP A 34 0.97 9.51 -14.30
C ASP A 34 1.81 10.16 -13.18
N PHE A 35 1.37 10.04 -11.93
CA PHE A 35 2.13 10.54 -10.78
C PHE A 35 3.45 9.81 -10.56
N TYR A 36 3.47 8.49 -10.75
CA TYR A 36 4.72 7.73 -10.72
C TYR A 36 5.68 8.17 -11.82
N LEU A 37 5.20 8.26 -13.06
CA LEU A 37 6.01 8.69 -14.20
C LEU A 37 6.51 10.14 -14.07
N ALA A 38 5.71 11.00 -13.44
CA ALA A 38 6.09 12.38 -13.12
C ALA A 38 7.00 12.51 -11.89
N GLY A 39 7.44 11.41 -11.27
CA GLY A 39 8.29 11.41 -10.09
C GLY A 39 7.61 11.89 -8.81
N LYS A 40 6.27 11.97 -8.78
CA LYS A 40 5.49 12.36 -7.60
C LYS A 40 5.19 11.19 -6.66
N LEU A 41 5.39 9.95 -7.12
CA LEU A 41 5.30 8.74 -6.31
C LEU A 41 6.61 7.96 -6.42
N HIS A 42 7.35 7.81 -5.32
CA HIS A 42 8.62 7.08 -5.29
C HIS A 42 8.37 5.58 -5.02
N LEU A 43 7.80 4.88 -6.01
CA LEU A 43 7.43 3.47 -5.82
C LEU A 43 8.65 2.54 -5.79
N ASP A 44 9.72 2.87 -6.52
CA ASP A 44 10.93 2.04 -6.59
C ASP A 44 11.63 1.93 -5.24
N GLU A 45 11.67 3.02 -4.46
CA GLU A 45 12.28 3.05 -3.12
C GLU A 45 11.53 2.16 -2.12
N MET A 46 10.25 1.86 -2.39
CA MET A 46 9.45 0.99 -1.54
C MET A 46 9.76 -0.50 -1.76
N VAL A 47 10.42 -0.86 -2.87
CA VAL A 47 10.75 -2.25 -3.20
C VAL A 47 12.04 -2.64 -2.50
N SER A 48 11.95 -3.48 -1.47
CA SER A 48 13.13 -3.93 -0.71
C SER A 48 13.83 -5.12 -1.36
N LYS A 49 13.10 -5.95 -2.11
CA LYS A 49 13.66 -7.17 -2.73
C LYS A 49 12.95 -7.50 -4.05
N ARG A 50 13.71 -7.98 -5.02
CA ARG A 50 13.19 -8.64 -6.22
C ARG A 50 13.55 -10.11 -6.15
N ILE A 51 12.56 -10.98 -6.33
CA ILE A 51 12.70 -12.44 -6.13
C ILE A 51 12.20 -13.19 -7.36
N LYS A 52 12.71 -14.40 -7.56
CA LYS A 52 12.13 -15.34 -8.52
C LYS A 52 10.91 -16.02 -7.90
N LEU A 53 10.05 -16.59 -8.74
CA LEU A 53 8.89 -17.36 -8.27
C LEU A 53 9.32 -18.57 -7.41
N GLU A 54 10.49 -19.15 -7.70
CA GLU A 54 11.08 -20.28 -6.96
C GLU A 54 11.36 -19.93 -5.50
N ASP A 55 11.68 -18.67 -5.20
CA ASP A 55 12.04 -18.18 -3.87
C ASP A 55 10.81 -17.81 -3.00
N ILE A 56 9.59 -18.10 -3.47
CA ILE A 56 8.35 -17.64 -2.85
C ILE A 56 8.23 -18.06 -1.37
N ASN A 57 8.68 -19.27 -1.02
CA ASN A 57 8.64 -19.76 0.35
C ASN A 57 9.52 -18.93 1.28
N GLN A 58 10.73 -18.59 0.83
CA GLN A 58 11.63 -17.73 1.59
C GLN A 58 11.07 -16.31 1.71
N ALA A 59 10.42 -15.80 0.66
CA ALA A 59 9.78 -14.49 0.70
C ALA A 59 8.66 -14.39 1.74
N PHE A 60 7.89 -15.47 1.96
CA PHE A 60 6.89 -15.52 3.04
C PHE A 60 7.53 -15.50 4.43
N VAL A 61 8.71 -16.11 4.60
CA VAL A 61 9.47 -16.07 5.86
C VAL A 61 9.99 -14.65 6.12
N ASP A 62 10.61 -14.04 5.11
CA ASP A 62 11.14 -12.66 5.16
C ASP A 62 10.02 -11.64 5.45
N MET A 63 8.84 -11.83 4.86
CA MET A 63 7.67 -10.99 5.12
C MET A 63 7.19 -11.10 6.59
N LYS A 64 7.20 -12.30 7.18
CA LYS A 64 6.79 -12.51 8.57
C LYS A 64 7.80 -11.97 9.58
N SER A 65 9.08 -12.00 9.27
CA SER A 65 10.12 -11.46 10.15
C SER A 65 10.17 -9.93 10.15
N GLY A 66 9.52 -9.29 9.17
CA GLY A 66 9.51 -7.84 9.02
C GLY A 66 10.82 -7.27 8.46
N SER A 67 11.72 -8.13 7.96
CA SER A 67 12.99 -7.70 7.37
C SER A 67 12.84 -7.04 5.99
N VAL A 68 11.66 -7.18 5.36
CA VAL A 68 11.35 -6.68 4.03
C VAL A 68 10.02 -5.91 4.06
N ALA A 69 9.99 -4.72 3.49
CA ALA A 69 8.76 -3.94 3.35
C ALA A 69 7.90 -4.42 2.18
N ARG A 70 8.50 -4.57 0.98
CA ARG A 70 7.83 -5.13 -0.21
C ARG A 70 8.79 -5.94 -1.06
N SER A 71 8.31 -7.10 -1.51
CA SER A 71 8.99 -7.95 -2.48
C SER A 71 8.25 -7.94 -3.81
N VAL A 72 8.98 -7.84 -4.92
CA VAL A 72 8.43 -7.97 -6.28
C VAL A 72 8.86 -9.32 -6.85
N ILE A 73 7.88 -10.15 -7.24
CA ILE A 73 8.13 -11.42 -7.93
C ILE A 73 8.30 -11.14 -9.42
N MET A 74 9.43 -11.57 -9.97
CA MET A 74 9.72 -11.47 -11.40
C MET A 74 9.29 -12.78 -12.09
N VAL A 75 8.46 -12.67 -13.14
CA VAL A 75 7.82 -13.85 -13.78
C VAL A 75 8.63 -14.39 -14.98
N ASP A 76 9.62 -13.64 -15.49
CA ASP A 76 10.37 -13.99 -16.70
C ASP A 76 11.90 -13.94 -16.51
N SER A 77 12.46 -14.77 -15.62
CA SER A 77 13.93 -14.82 -15.42
C SER A 77 14.49 -16.17 -15.06
#